data_AF-A0A2E3KL94-F1
#
_entry.id   AF-A0A2E3KL94-F1
#
_cell.length_a   1.000
_cell.length_b   1.000
_cell.length_c   1.000
_cell.angle_alpha   90.00
_cell.angle_beta   90.00
_cell.angle_gamma   90.00
#
_symmetry.space_group_name_H-M   'P 1'
#
loop_
_entity.id
_entity.type
_entity.pdbx_description
1 polymer ?
#
loop_
_entity_poly.entity_id
_entity_poly.type
_entity_poly.pdbx_seq_one_letter_code
_entity_poly.pdbx_strand_id
1 'polypeptide(L)'
;MTTAQFNYGFIQASEDGMIALNLSQKNWIIGQGAHLEEDLDWRINTSTDEETMFSHHMVAELRKKLEKLNEDPDLVELVQRTSRNHGELLIMTPQDARLRQEVFGMAAETFEKKLGANLRSFTSMKIYVNQQPSESRFCVRKFKGQNRIQVIVNLSEMAYRFFRFHGRDHEDIDIDSMMPRGWKDEPEARFKQVCSEVRMLDMNYFRRIKEACDEGTVYLLLPLGPQRRVATMKAFKEILGKIPGGAIDLETAVVRRIYPGAGRIG
;
A
#
# COMPACT_ATOMS: atom_id res chain seq x y z
N MET A 1 -6.20 -10.66 -13.76
CA MET A 1 -6.48 -9.25 -14.10
C MET A 1 -5.30 -8.73 -14.91
N THR A 2 -5.55 -8.00 -16.00
CA THR A 2 -4.49 -7.44 -16.86
C THR A 2 -4.06 -6.08 -16.32
N THR A 3 -2.76 -5.88 -16.08
CA THR A 3 -2.26 -4.53 -15.73
C THR A 3 -2.09 -3.72 -17.01
N ALA A 4 -2.39 -2.43 -16.95
CA ALA A 4 -1.84 -1.52 -17.93
C ALA A 4 -0.33 -1.46 -17.68
N GLN A 5 0.44 -2.19 -18.49
CA GLN A 5 1.89 -2.11 -18.48
C GLN A 5 2.31 -0.84 -19.23
N PHE A 6 2.65 0.21 -18.48
CA PHE A 6 3.33 1.37 -19.04
C PHE A 6 4.80 1.03 -19.28
N ASN A 7 5.47 1.89 -20.05
CA ASN A 7 6.90 1.75 -20.34
C ASN A 7 7.81 1.78 -19.08
N TYR A 8 7.25 2.05 -17.90
CA TYR A 8 7.98 2.30 -16.66
C TYR A 8 7.56 1.34 -15.55
N GLY A 9 8.40 0.34 -15.22
CA GLY A 9 8.09 -0.67 -14.20
C GLY A 9 7.87 -0.14 -12.77
N PHE A 10 8.29 1.09 -12.47
CA PHE A 10 8.07 1.76 -11.18
C PHE A 10 6.73 2.51 -11.09
N ILE A 11 5.98 2.59 -12.18
CA ILE A 11 4.60 3.08 -12.23
C ILE A 11 3.73 1.97 -12.80
N GLN A 12 2.70 1.58 -12.07
CA GLN A 12 1.72 0.58 -12.52
C GLN A 12 0.32 1.12 -12.28
N ALA A 13 -0.63 0.69 -13.10
CA ALA A 13 -2.03 0.96 -12.84
C ALA A 13 -2.88 -0.29 -12.94
N SER A 14 -3.88 -0.30 -12.08
CA SER A 14 -5.00 -1.23 -12.10
C SER A 14 -5.99 -0.92 -13.22
N GLU A 15 -6.78 -1.93 -13.62
CA GLU A 15 -7.91 -1.73 -14.53
C GLU A 15 -8.97 -0.77 -13.98
N ASP A 16 -9.17 -0.75 -12.66
CA ASP A 16 -10.11 0.15 -11.99
C ASP A 16 -9.52 1.54 -11.70
N GLY A 17 -8.32 1.84 -12.21
CA GLY A 17 -7.77 3.19 -12.29
C GLY A 17 -6.97 3.66 -11.07
N MET A 18 -6.77 2.82 -10.05
CA MET A 18 -5.73 3.03 -9.03
C MET A 18 -4.35 3.02 -9.69
N ILE A 19 -3.57 4.05 -9.41
CA ILE A 19 -2.18 4.19 -9.85
C ILE A 19 -1.28 3.89 -8.66
N ALA A 20 -0.19 3.18 -8.89
CA ALA A 20 0.82 2.92 -7.88
C ALA A 20 2.22 3.29 -8.39
N LEU A 21 2.97 4.01 -7.57
CA LEU A 21 4.24 4.64 -7.85
C LEU A 21 5.26 4.19 -6.81
N ASN A 22 6.36 3.56 -7.25
CA ASN A 22 7.43 3.14 -6.37
C ASN A 22 8.64 4.08 -6.48
N LEU A 23 8.82 4.91 -5.47
CA LEU A 23 9.98 5.79 -5.30
C LEU A 23 11.00 5.20 -4.31
N SER A 24 10.82 3.94 -3.89
CA SER A 24 11.62 3.29 -2.87
C SER A 24 12.70 2.38 -3.46
N GLN A 25 13.63 1.97 -2.60
CA GLN A 25 14.70 1.02 -2.92
C GLN A 25 14.25 -0.45 -3.04
N LYS A 26 12.99 -0.74 -2.73
CA LYS A 26 12.46 -2.10 -2.59
C LYS A 26 11.33 -2.33 -3.57
N ASN A 27 11.20 -3.56 -4.03
CA ASN A 27 10.09 -3.94 -4.88
C ASN A 27 8.85 -4.15 -4.01
N TRP A 28 7.70 -3.77 -4.55
CA TRP A 28 6.41 -3.92 -3.87
C TRP A 28 5.53 -4.85 -4.66
N ILE A 29 4.65 -5.55 -3.95
CA ILE A 29 3.58 -6.33 -4.55
C ILE A 29 2.26 -5.73 -4.12
N ILE A 30 1.36 -5.58 -5.09
CA ILE A 30 -0.05 -5.25 -4.85
C ILE A 30 -0.92 -6.37 -5.39
N GLY A 31 -1.63 -7.04 -4.49
CA GLY A 31 -2.67 -7.98 -4.83
C GLY A 31 -4.07 -7.39 -4.68
N GLN A 32 -5.03 -8.01 -5.37
CA GLN A 32 -6.44 -7.68 -5.23
C GLN A 32 -7.20 -8.84 -4.58
N GLY A 33 -8.30 -8.51 -3.91
CA GLY A 33 -9.20 -9.47 -3.29
C GLY A 33 -8.65 -10.05 -1.99
N ALA A 34 -9.48 -10.83 -1.33
CA ALA A 34 -9.14 -11.39 -0.03
C ALA A 34 -8.39 -12.73 -0.12
N HIS A 35 -8.31 -13.34 -1.30
CA HIS A 35 -7.51 -14.54 -1.55
C HIS A 35 -6.06 -14.19 -1.89
N LEU A 36 -5.11 -15.05 -1.47
CA LEU A 36 -3.68 -14.88 -1.78
C LEU A 36 -3.35 -15.56 -3.10
N GLU A 37 -3.59 -14.85 -4.20
CA GLU A 37 -3.26 -15.31 -5.55
C GLU A 37 -1.98 -14.61 -6.02
N GLU A 38 -0.84 -14.93 -5.39
CA GLU A 38 0.42 -14.18 -5.58
C GLU A 38 0.90 -14.15 -7.04
N ASP A 39 0.54 -15.16 -7.83
CA ASP A 39 0.86 -15.25 -9.26
C ASP A 39 0.11 -14.20 -10.11
N LEU A 40 -1.00 -13.67 -9.59
CA LEU A 40 -1.79 -12.61 -10.23
C LEU A 40 -1.53 -11.23 -9.63
N ASP A 41 -0.72 -11.16 -8.58
CA ASP A 41 -0.40 -9.92 -7.90
C ASP A 41 0.65 -9.12 -8.67
N TRP A 42 0.55 -7.80 -8.61
CA TRP A 42 1.34 -6.91 -9.44
C TRP A 42 2.63 -6.54 -8.74
N ARG A 43 3.73 -6.73 -9.45
CA ARG A 43 5.02 -6.24 -9.00
C ARG A 43 5.23 -4.80 -9.44
N ILE A 44 5.47 -3.93 -8.47
CA ILE A 44 5.86 -2.55 -8.70
C ILE A 44 7.35 -2.46 -8.44
N ASN A 45 8.10 -2.43 -9.53
CA ASN A 45 9.55 -2.45 -9.46
C ASN A 45 10.09 -1.10 -8.96
N THR A 46 11.35 -1.07 -8.55
CA THR A 46 12.06 0.19 -8.31
C THR A 46 12.30 0.93 -9.62
N SER A 47 12.75 2.19 -9.54
CA SER A 47 13.23 2.92 -10.72
C SER A 47 14.42 2.25 -11.41
N THR A 48 15.17 1.38 -10.73
CA THR A 48 16.29 0.63 -11.29
C THR A 48 15.90 -0.76 -11.80
N ASP A 49 14.62 -1.13 -11.72
CA ASP A 49 14.07 -2.48 -11.97
C ASP A 49 14.57 -3.57 -10.99
N GLU A 50 15.73 -3.35 -10.36
CA GLU A 50 16.33 -4.15 -9.31
C GLU A 50 16.27 -3.46 -7.95
N GLU A 51 16.21 -4.23 -6.85
CA GLU A 51 16.37 -3.64 -5.53
C GLU A 51 17.81 -3.16 -5.32
N THR A 52 17.98 -2.00 -4.70
CA THR A 52 19.31 -1.43 -4.48
C THR A 52 19.44 -0.84 -3.09
N MET A 53 20.59 -1.04 -2.45
CA MET A 53 20.93 -0.34 -1.21
C MET A 53 21.51 1.06 -1.48
N PHE A 54 21.85 1.36 -2.74
CA PHE A 54 22.54 2.58 -3.14
C PHE A 54 21.55 3.67 -3.59
N SER A 55 21.24 4.59 -2.67
CA SER A 55 20.27 5.65 -2.89
C SER A 55 20.61 6.58 -4.06
N HIS A 56 21.89 6.87 -4.30
CA HIS A 56 22.32 7.77 -5.38
C HIS A 56 22.02 7.20 -6.77
N HIS A 57 22.22 5.89 -6.97
CA HIS A 57 21.93 5.22 -8.24
C HIS A 57 20.42 5.21 -8.51
N MET A 58 19.63 4.89 -7.49
CA MET A 58 18.16 4.92 -7.56
C MET A 58 17.61 6.31 -7.88
N VAL A 59 18.16 7.37 -7.28
CA VAL A 59 17.79 8.77 -7.56
C VAL A 59 18.13 9.17 -8.98
N ALA A 60 19.32 8.80 -9.48
CA ALA A 60 19.75 9.12 -10.84
C ALA A 60 18.87 8.45 -11.90
N GLU A 61 18.59 7.15 -11.76
CA GLU A 61 17.70 6.43 -12.68
C GLU A 61 16.25 6.90 -12.53
N LEU A 62 15.78 7.21 -11.32
CA LEU A 62 14.46 7.81 -11.11
C LEU A 62 14.33 9.13 -11.89
N ARG A 63 15.30 10.04 -11.76
CA ARG A 63 15.29 11.32 -12.49
C ARG A 63 15.22 11.12 -14.00
N LYS A 64 16.04 10.21 -14.53
CA LYS A 64 16.08 9.88 -15.96
C LYS A 64 14.76 9.30 -16.47
N LYS A 65 14.12 8.39 -15.71
CA LYS A 65 12.82 7.83 -16.08
C LYS A 65 11.68 8.85 -15.92
N LEU A 66 11.71 9.67 -14.87
CA LEU A 66 10.75 10.76 -14.65
C LEU A 66 10.72 11.75 -15.83
N GLU A 67 11.89 12.13 -16.37
CA GLU A 67 11.96 13.07 -17.51
C GLU A 67 11.29 12.58 -18.79
N LYS A 68 11.11 11.26 -18.93
CA LYS A 68 10.55 10.63 -20.11
C LYS A 68 9.07 10.26 -19.96
N LEU A 69 8.44 10.50 -18.81
CA LEU A 69 7.06 10.04 -18.58
C LEU A 69 6.06 10.60 -19.59
N ASN A 70 6.29 11.80 -20.14
CA ASN A 70 5.41 12.40 -21.16
C ASN A 70 5.56 11.77 -22.56
N GLU A 71 6.51 10.86 -22.77
CA GLU A 71 6.66 10.08 -24.00
C GLU A 71 5.62 8.94 -24.08
N ASP A 72 4.94 8.63 -22.97
CA ASP A 72 3.88 7.62 -22.87
C ASP A 72 2.49 8.30 -22.84
N PRO A 73 1.79 8.45 -23.97
CA PRO A 73 0.52 9.18 -24.03
C PRO A 73 -0.60 8.50 -23.23
N ASP A 74 -0.60 7.18 -23.15
CA ASP A 74 -1.60 6.40 -22.39
C ASP A 74 -1.45 6.66 -20.89
N LEU A 75 -0.20 6.72 -20.41
CA LEU A 75 0.09 7.11 -19.03
C LEU A 75 -0.37 8.55 -18.75
N VAL A 76 -0.08 9.50 -19.65
CA VAL A 76 -0.49 10.90 -19.50
C VAL A 76 -2.02 11.00 -19.39
N GLU A 77 -2.75 10.36 -20.31
CA GLU A 77 -4.21 10.37 -20.30
C GLU A 77 -4.76 9.75 -19.02
N LEU A 78 -4.24 8.59 -18.62
CA LEU A 78 -4.66 7.92 -17.38
C LEU A 78 -4.45 8.82 -16.17
N VAL A 79 -3.25 9.37 -16.00
CA VAL A 79 -2.88 10.21 -14.85
C VAL A 79 -3.78 11.44 -14.80
N GLN A 80 -4.03 12.10 -15.93
CA GLN A 80 -4.93 13.25 -15.99
C GLN A 80 -6.38 12.87 -15.67
N ARG A 81 -6.89 11.76 -16.23
CA ARG A 81 -8.24 11.28 -15.98
C ARG A 81 -8.44 10.90 -14.51
N THR A 82 -7.53 10.11 -13.95
CA THR A 82 -7.58 9.70 -12.54
C THR A 82 -7.45 10.91 -11.62
N SER A 83 -6.57 11.86 -11.92
CA SER A 83 -6.43 13.13 -11.18
C SER A 83 -7.72 13.94 -11.16
N ARG A 84 -8.35 14.17 -12.33
CA ARG A 84 -9.61 14.92 -12.44
C ARG A 84 -10.76 14.29 -11.66
N ASN A 85 -10.77 12.95 -11.59
CA ASN A 85 -11.76 12.18 -10.85
C ASN A 85 -11.40 11.94 -9.38
N HIS A 86 -10.33 12.56 -8.89
CA HIS A 86 -9.80 12.36 -7.54
C HIS A 86 -9.53 10.88 -7.18
N GLY A 87 -9.11 10.10 -8.17
CA GLY A 87 -8.87 8.67 -8.05
C GLY A 87 -7.68 8.31 -7.15
N GLU A 88 -7.49 7.02 -6.94
CA GLU A 88 -6.53 6.49 -5.96
C GLU A 88 -5.10 6.54 -6.49
N LEU A 89 -4.18 7.02 -5.66
CA LEU A 89 -2.74 7.02 -5.94
C LEU A 89 -1.96 6.44 -4.77
N LEU A 90 -1.22 5.37 -4.97
CA LEU A 90 -0.39 4.74 -3.96
C LEU A 90 1.09 5.05 -4.23
N ILE A 91 1.81 5.62 -3.26
CA ILE A 91 3.21 6.03 -3.40
C ILE A 91 4.06 5.30 -2.36
N MET A 92 4.94 4.42 -2.82
CA MET A 92 5.94 3.76 -1.96
C MET A 92 7.16 4.65 -1.85
N THR A 93 7.51 5.08 -0.64
CA THR A 93 8.58 6.04 -0.40
C THR A 93 9.76 5.43 0.36
N PRO A 94 10.98 5.98 0.18
CA PRO A 94 12.14 5.59 0.97
C PRO A 94 11.96 5.84 2.47
N GLN A 95 12.65 5.03 3.28
CA GLN A 95 12.73 5.20 4.73
C GLN A 95 13.42 6.51 5.12
N ASP A 96 14.56 6.78 4.48
CA ASP A 96 15.40 7.94 4.79
C ASP A 96 14.63 9.24 4.52
N ALA A 97 14.60 10.12 5.52
CA ALA A 97 13.78 11.32 5.48
C ALA A 97 14.22 12.33 4.43
N ARG A 98 15.54 12.48 4.23
CA ARG A 98 16.11 13.42 3.25
C ARG A 98 15.86 12.90 1.85
N LEU A 99 16.20 11.64 1.61
CA LEU A 99 15.98 10.96 0.34
C LEU A 99 14.50 10.97 -0.05
N ARG A 100 13.60 10.73 0.90
CA ARG A 100 12.17 10.80 0.66
C ARG A 100 11.72 12.19 0.22
N GLN A 101 12.19 13.24 0.88
CA GLN A 101 11.85 14.62 0.47
C GLN A 101 12.34 14.90 -0.95
N GLU A 102 13.55 14.45 -1.28
CA GLU A 102 14.14 14.59 -2.61
C GLU A 102 13.32 13.85 -3.68
N VAL A 103 13.11 12.54 -3.53
CA VAL A 103 12.41 11.74 -4.56
C VAL A 103 10.94 12.13 -4.71
N PHE A 104 10.27 12.47 -3.61
CA PHE A 104 8.89 12.93 -3.66
C PHE A 104 8.80 14.32 -4.31
N GLY A 105 9.73 15.23 -4.00
CA GLY A 105 9.79 16.55 -4.62
C GLY A 105 9.97 16.47 -6.13
N MET A 106 10.93 15.65 -6.59
CA MET A 106 11.15 15.40 -8.02
C MET A 106 9.89 14.83 -8.69
N ALA A 107 9.28 13.78 -8.11
CA ALA A 107 8.09 13.18 -8.68
C ALA A 107 6.91 14.17 -8.75
N ALA A 108 6.69 14.96 -7.70
CA ALA A 108 5.62 15.96 -7.66
C ALA A 108 5.79 17.03 -8.75
N GLU A 109 7.01 17.56 -8.90
CA GLU A 109 7.33 18.56 -9.91
C GLU A 109 7.16 18.00 -11.33
N THR A 110 7.64 16.78 -11.59
CA THR A 110 7.48 16.11 -12.89
C THR A 110 6.02 15.86 -13.22
N PHE A 111 5.22 15.33 -12.28
CA PHE A 111 3.80 15.07 -12.52
C PHE A 111 3.03 16.35 -12.90
N GLU A 112 3.32 17.46 -12.23
CA GLU A 112 2.69 18.74 -12.53
C GLU A 112 3.13 19.28 -13.89
N LYS A 113 4.44 19.32 -14.17
CA LYS A 113 4.99 19.92 -15.40
C LYS A 113 4.78 19.07 -16.66
N LYS A 114 4.91 17.75 -16.55
CA LYS A 114 4.98 16.82 -17.69
C LYS A 114 3.68 16.06 -17.89
N LEU A 115 3.00 15.67 -16.81
CA LEU A 115 1.75 14.92 -16.89
C LEU A 115 0.52 15.82 -16.74
N GLY A 116 0.69 17.09 -16.35
CA GLY A 116 -0.41 18.03 -16.17
C GLY A 116 -1.32 17.68 -14.99
N ALA A 117 -0.78 16.97 -13.99
CA ALA A 117 -1.55 16.52 -12.83
C ALA A 117 -0.86 16.90 -11.53
N ASN A 118 -1.56 17.63 -10.67
CA ASN A 118 -1.08 17.90 -9.32
C ASN A 118 -1.33 16.67 -8.42
N LEU A 119 -0.29 16.13 -7.78
CA LEU A 119 -0.39 14.97 -6.89
C LEU A 119 -1.41 15.14 -5.75
N ARG A 120 -1.73 16.38 -5.36
CA ARG A 120 -2.75 16.67 -4.33
C ARG A 120 -4.19 16.48 -4.83
N SER A 121 -4.39 16.32 -6.13
CA SER A 121 -5.72 16.07 -6.71
C SER A 121 -6.16 14.63 -6.51
N PHE A 122 -5.23 13.71 -6.31
CA PHE A 122 -5.52 12.29 -6.06
C PHE A 122 -5.92 12.05 -4.61
N THR A 123 -6.73 11.01 -4.39
CA THR A 123 -6.84 10.38 -3.07
C THR A 123 -5.58 9.53 -2.88
N SER A 124 -4.51 10.13 -2.35
CA SER A 124 -3.18 9.52 -2.37
C SER A 124 -2.81 8.81 -1.07
N MET A 125 -2.45 7.53 -1.10
CA MET A 125 -1.79 6.84 0.01
C MET A 125 -0.28 6.89 -0.15
N LYS A 126 0.46 7.36 0.86
CA LYS A 126 1.93 7.29 0.87
C LYS A 126 2.40 6.26 1.90
N ILE A 127 3.19 5.27 1.51
CA ILE A 127 3.73 4.24 2.40
C ILE A 127 5.20 4.54 2.69
N TYR A 128 5.53 4.58 3.97
CA TYR A 128 6.86 4.87 4.48
C TYR A 128 7.36 3.63 5.19
N VAL A 129 8.29 2.94 4.56
CA VAL A 129 8.72 1.63 5.00
C VAL A 129 9.78 1.85 6.06
N ASN A 130 9.42 1.77 7.35
CA ASN A 130 10.43 1.77 8.38
C ASN A 130 10.97 0.34 8.52
N GLN A 131 12.24 0.15 8.18
CA GLN A 131 12.92 -1.13 8.39
C GLN A 131 13.17 -1.41 9.88
N GLN A 132 13.06 -0.38 10.74
CA GLN A 132 13.12 -0.55 12.18
C GLN A 132 11.72 -0.85 12.72
N PRO A 133 11.51 -1.97 13.41
CA PRO A 133 10.21 -2.25 13.96
C PRO A 133 9.92 -1.25 15.10
N SER A 134 8.67 -0.80 15.22
CA SER A 134 8.27 0.12 16.29
C SER A 134 7.84 -0.68 17.53
N GLU A 135 7.81 -0.06 18.71
CA GLU A 135 7.25 -0.64 19.95
C GLU A 135 5.82 -0.12 20.22
N SER A 136 5.42 0.94 19.52
CA SER A 136 4.11 1.58 19.63
C SER A 136 3.03 0.74 18.95
N ARG A 137 1.94 0.44 19.65
CA ARG A 137 0.77 -0.26 19.10
C ARG A 137 -0.41 0.71 18.96
N PHE A 138 -1.20 0.54 17.90
CA PHE A 138 -2.54 1.10 17.65
C PHE A 138 -2.63 2.56 17.14
N CYS A 139 -3.02 2.70 15.87
CA CYS A 139 -3.77 3.83 15.32
C CYS A 139 -4.51 3.41 14.03
N VAL A 140 -5.78 3.80 13.97
CA VAL A 140 -6.69 3.61 12.83
C VAL A 140 -7.34 4.95 12.58
N ARG A 141 -7.42 5.36 11.31
CA ARG A 141 -8.19 6.52 10.88
C ARG A 141 -9.08 6.12 9.71
N LYS A 142 -10.32 6.60 9.73
CA LYS A 142 -11.26 6.54 8.61
C LYS A 142 -10.98 7.75 7.74
N PHE A 143 -10.87 7.58 6.43
CA PHE A 143 -10.73 8.71 5.52
C PHE A 143 -11.79 8.64 4.44
N LYS A 144 -12.37 9.81 4.17
CA LYS A 144 -13.26 10.03 3.04
C LYS A 144 -12.39 10.49 1.88
N GLY A 145 -12.21 9.64 0.88
CA GLY A 145 -11.97 10.13 -0.48
C GLY A 145 -13.18 10.95 -0.93
N GLN A 146 -13.14 11.51 -2.14
CA GLN A 146 -14.21 12.39 -2.63
C GLN A 146 -15.63 11.80 -2.46
N ASN A 147 -15.78 10.46 -2.50
CA ASN A 147 -17.05 9.77 -2.26
C ASN A 147 -16.94 8.38 -1.55
N ARG A 148 -15.78 7.91 -1.07
CA ARG A 148 -15.58 6.51 -0.59
C ARG A 148 -14.82 6.41 0.73
N ILE A 149 -15.17 5.41 1.54
CA ILE A 149 -14.50 5.08 2.81
C ILE A 149 -13.26 4.24 2.49
N GLN A 150 -12.12 4.58 3.08
CA GLN A 150 -10.93 3.76 2.94
C GLN A 150 -10.38 3.44 4.34
N VAL A 151 -9.93 2.20 4.53
CA VAL A 151 -9.38 1.68 5.78
C VAL A 151 -8.12 0.89 5.50
N ILE A 152 -7.07 1.15 6.26
CA ILE A 152 -5.81 0.41 6.19
C ILE A 152 -5.68 -0.48 7.42
N VAL A 153 -5.23 -1.71 7.21
CA VAL A 153 -4.94 -2.72 8.22
C VAL A 153 -3.52 -3.19 8.07
N ASN A 154 -2.68 -2.80 9.03
CA ASN A 154 -1.34 -3.33 9.10
C ASN A 154 -1.35 -4.66 9.85
N LEU A 155 -1.13 -5.74 9.10
CA LEU A 155 -1.00 -7.10 9.59
C LEU A 155 0.46 -7.60 9.46
N SER A 156 1.41 -6.69 9.21
CA SER A 156 2.84 -7.00 9.14
C SER A 156 3.55 -6.73 10.47
N GLU A 157 4.75 -7.28 10.60
CA GLU A 157 5.71 -6.97 11.65
C GLU A 157 6.47 -5.64 11.41
N MET A 158 6.28 -5.01 10.25
CA MET A 158 6.97 -3.79 9.87
C MET A 158 6.17 -2.57 10.32
N ALA A 159 6.89 -1.58 10.85
CA ALA A 159 6.30 -0.26 11.12
C ALA A 159 6.20 0.51 9.80
N TYR A 160 4.99 0.76 9.33
CA TYR A 160 4.78 1.68 8.22
C TYR A 160 4.56 3.08 8.82
N ARG A 161 5.66 3.82 9.03
CA ARG A 161 5.73 4.94 9.99
C ARG A 161 5.00 6.22 9.59
N PHE A 162 4.37 6.29 8.43
CA PHE A 162 3.64 7.50 8.06
C PHE A 162 2.70 7.19 6.90
N PHE A 163 1.50 7.76 6.92
CA PHE A 163 0.58 7.75 5.80
C PHE A 163 0.05 9.17 5.65
N ARG A 164 0.48 9.86 4.59
CA ARG A 164 -0.08 11.19 4.29
C ARG A 164 -1.02 11.10 3.12
N PHE A 165 -2.31 11.23 3.42
CA PHE A 165 -3.32 11.45 2.41
C PHE A 165 -3.51 12.94 2.16
N HIS A 166 -3.57 13.32 0.89
CA HIS A 166 -4.01 14.65 0.49
C HIS A 166 -5.49 14.54 0.08
N GLY A 167 -6.38 15.14 0.87
CA GLY A 167 -7.82 15.26 0.61
C GLY A 167 -8.32 16.62 1.08
N ARG A 168 -9.56 17.01 0.69
CA ARG A 168 -10.16 18.32 1.04
C ARG A 168 -10.37 18.49 2.55
N ASP A 169 -10.60 17.39 3.26
CA ASP A 169 -10.71 17.36 4.72
C ASP A 169 -9.39 16.80 5.27
N HIS A 170 -8.51 17.70 5.69
CA HIS A 170 -7.18 17.37 6.18
C HIS A 170 -7.25 16.64 7.53
N GLU A 171 -7.14 15.31 7.51
CA GLU A 171 -6.77 14.54 8.69
C GLU A 171 -5.45 13.82 8.42
N ASP A 172 -4.45 14.10 9.25
CA ASP A 172 -3.19 13.33 9.26
C ASP A 172 -3.47 11.91 9.78
N ILE A 173 -2.96 10.92 9.06
CA ILE A 173 -3.19 9.49 9.36
C ILE A 173 -1.91 8.88 9.92
N ASP A 174 -1.97 8.52 11.20
CA ASP A 174 -1.00 7.62 11.80
C ASP A 174 -1.55 6.19 11.71
N ILE A 175 -0.71 5.24 11.29
CA ILE A 175 -1.04 3.82 11.20
C ILE A 175 -0.13 3.10 12.13
N ASP A 176 -0.69 2.58 13.21
CA ASP A 176 0.07 1.73 14.11
C ASP A 176 -0.77 0.49 14.39
N SER A 177 -0.45 -0.63 13.81
CA SER A 177 -0.77 -1.92 14.42
C SER A 177 0.29 -2.82 13.86
N MET A 178 1.16 -3.33 14.71
CA MET A 178 2.18 -4.27 14.25
C MET A 178 1.88 -5.60 14.89
N MET A 179 1.99 -6.62 14.06
CA MET A 179 2.22 -7.95 14.58
C MET A 179 3.48 -7.93 15.46
N PRO A 180 3.47 -8.59 16.62
CA PRO A 180 4.60 -8.62 17.54
C PRO A 180 5.84 -9.18 16.84
N ARG A 181 7.02 -8.68 17.24
CA ARG A 181 8.29 -9.25 16.78
C ARG A 181 8.39 -10.72 17.21
N GLY A 182 8.96 -11.56 16.35
CA GLY A 182 9.18 -12.98 16.63
C GLY A 182 7.97 -13.82 16.25
N TRP A 183 7.83 -14.09 14.95
CA TRP A 183 6.87 -15.05 14.42
C TRP A 183 7.15 -16.42 15.00
N LYS A 184 6.11 -17.12 15.46
CA LYS A 184 6.23 -18.53 15.78
C LYS A 184 6.50 -19.34 14.51
N ASP A 185 7.45 -20.26 14.60
CA ASP A 185 7.85 -21.13 13.49
C ASP A 185 6.74 -22.13 13.16
N GLU A 186 6.12 -22.72 14.18
CA GLU A 186 5.03 -23.67 13.99
C GLU A 186 3.75 -22.99 13.46
N PRO A 187 3.13 -23.52 12.39
CA PRO A 187 1.95 -22.92 11.76
C PRO A 187 0.78 -22.66 12.71
N GLU A 188 0.50 -23.58 13.63
CA GLU A 188 -0.62 -23.44 14.57
C GLU A 188 -0.33 -22.38 15.64
N ALA A 189 0.88 -22.38 16.20
CA ALA A 189 1.31 -21.36 17.15
C ALA A 189 1.30 -19.97 16.50
N ARG A 190 1.71 -19.89 15.23
CA ARG A 190 1.66 -18.67 14.41
C ARG A 190 0.24 -18.17 14.22
N PHE A 191 -0.68 -19.06 13.85
CA PHE A 191 -2.08 -18.75 13.67
C PHE A 191 -2.70 -18.20 14.96
N LYS A 192 -2.44 -18.86 16.11
CA LYS A 192 -2.91 -18.42 17.43
C LYS A 192 -2.34 -17.05 17.81
N GLN A 193 -1.06 -16.80 17.51
CA GLN A 193 -0.42 -15.49 17.73
C GLN A 193 -1.13 -14.39 16.94
N VAL A 194 -1.38 -14.59 15.64
CA VAL A 194 -2.12 -13.60 14.82
C VAL A 194 -3.53 -13.39 15.34
N CYS A 195 -4.26 -14.46 15.66
CA CYS A 195 -5.62 -14.34 16.21
C CYS A 195 -5.64 -13.51 17.50
N SER A 196 -4.66 -13.71 18.38
CA SER A 196 -4.55 -12.95 19.63
C SER A 196 -4.37 -11.46 19.35
N GLU A 197 -3.49 -11.10 18.41
CA GLU A 197 -3.16 -9.70 18.12
C GLU A 197 -4.28 -9.00 17.36
N VAL A 198 -4.92 -9.68 16.40
CA VAL A 198 -6.11 -9.15 15.72
C VAL A 198 -7.26 -8.94 16.71
N ARG A 199 -7.42 -9.80 17.74
CA ARG A 199 -8.45 -9.59 18.77
C ARG A 199 -8.21 -8.36 19.66
N MET A 200 -6.96 -7.88 19.74
CA MET A 200 -6.63 -6.67 20.50
C MET A 200 -7.03 -5.38 19.77
N LEU A 201 -7.48 -5.49 18.52
CA LEU A 201 -8.03 -4.36 17.77
C LEU A 201 -9.30 -3.80 18.43
N ASP A 202 -9.42 -2.48 18.46
CA ASP A 202 -10.58 -1.78 19.02
C ASP A 202 -11.87 -2.13 18.24
N MET A 203 -13.00 -2.28 18.93
CA MET A 203 -14.31 -2.55 18.29
C MET A 203 -14.72 -1.49 17.26
N ASN A 204 -14.35 -0.23 17.46
CA ASN A 204 -14.54 0.84 16.49
C ASN A 204 -13.69 0.61 15.23
N TYR A 205 -12.56 -0.07 15.33
CA TYR A 205 -11.78 -0.44 14.16
C TYR A 205 -12.53 -1.47 13.31
N PHE A 206 -13.06 -2.51 13.93
CA PHE A 206 -13.87 -3.49 13.22
C PHE A 206 -15.11 -2.86 12.58
N ARG A 207 -15.75 -1.90 13.25
CA ARG A 207 -16.84 -1.11 12.64
C ARG A 207 -16.39 -0.38 11.38
N ARG A 208 -15.22 0.26 11.40
CA ARG A 208 -14.67 0.96 10.22
C ARG A 208 -14.32 -0.01 9.10
N ILE A 209 -13.74 -1.17 9.42
CA ILE A 209 -13.47 -2.21 8.42
C ILE A 209 -14.78 -2.64 7.77
N LYS A 210 -15.84 -2.86 8.57
CA LYS A 210 -17.18 -3.19 8.06
C LYS A 210 -17.70 -2.11 7.11
N GLU A 211 -17.70 -0.85 7.53
CA GLU A 211 -18.11 0.29 6.68
C GLU A 211 -17.30 0.37 5.37
N ALA A 212 -15.99 0.08 5.41
CA ALA A 212 -15.14 0.04 4.23
C ALA A 212 -15.41 -1.18 3.34
N CYS A 213 -15.89 -2.30 3.90
CA CYS A 213 -16.33 -3.44 3.09
C CYS A 213 -17.59 -3.13 2.30
N ASP A 214 -18.48 -2.31 2.87
CA ASP A 214 -19.77 -1.97 2.26
C ASP A 214 -19.64 -0.86 1.19
N GLU A 215 -18.85 0.19 1.46
CA GLU A 215 -18.85 1.42 0.64
C GLU A 215 -17.45 1.88 0.22
N GLY A 216 -16.45 1.01 0.35
CA GLY A 216 -15.06 1.46 0.43
C GLY A 216 -13.99 0.50 -0.08
N THR A 217 -12.77 0.81 0.33
CA THR A 217 -11.56 0.02 0.04
C THR A 217 -10.87 -0.36 1.34
N VAL A 218 -10.53 -1.64 1.50
CA VAL A 218 -9.72 -2.16 2.60
C VAL A 218 -8.32 -2.48 2.11
N TYR A 219 -7.32 -1.72 2.59
CA TYR A 219 -5.92 -1.98 2.32
C TYR A 219 -5.35 -2.87 3.42
N LEU A 220 -4.76 -4.00 3.07
CA LEU A 220 -4.12 -4.93 3.98
C LEU A 220 -2.61 -4.91 3.76
N LEU A 221 -1.85 -4.44 4.74
CA LEU A 221 -0.38 -4.53 4.72
C LEU A 221 0.01 -5.89 5.28
N LEU A 222 0.58 -6.74 4.45
CA LEU A 222 0.84 -8.14 4.78
C LEU A 222 2.33 -8.36 5.08
N PRO A 223 2.65 -9.38 5.90
CA PRO A 223 4.04 -9.68 6.26
C PRO A 223 4.87 -10.17 5.07
N LEU A 224 6.19 -10.13 5.23
CA LEU A 224 7.11 -10.74 4.28
C LEU A 224 7.08 -12.27 4.41
N GLY A 225 7.03 -12.96 3.27
CA GLY A 225 7.10 -14.41 3.18
C GLY A 225 5.73 -15.07 3.01
N PRO A 226 5.56 -15.98 2.03
CA PRO A 226 4.25 -16.51 1.63
C PRO A 226 3.54 -17.25 2.77
N GLN A 227 4.27 -18.08 3.52
CA GLN A 227 3.67 -18.82 4.64
C GLN A 227 3.17 -17.92 5.78
N ARG A 228 3.83 -16.77 6.00
CA ARG A 228 3.38 -15.80 7.01
C ARG A 228 2.12 -15.10 6.54
N ARG A 229 2.06 -14.71 5.26
CA ARG A 229 0.86 -14.11 4.66
C ARG A 229 -0.34 -15.03 4.73
N VAL A 230 -0.19 -16.31 4.37
CA VAL A 230 -1.27 -17.30 4.44
C VAL A 230 -1.82 -17.44 5.85
N ALA A 231 -0.95 -17.63 6.84
CA ALA A 231 -1.38 -17.74 8.24
C ALA A 231 -2.09 -16.46 8.72
N THR A 232 -1.57 -15.31 8.31
CA THR A 232 -2.10 -14.00 8.68
C THR A 232 -3.48 -13.76 8.09
N MET A 233 -3.65 -13.97 6.80
CA MET A 233 -4.93 -13.82 6.11
C MET A 233 -5.97 -14.80 6.64
N LYS A 234 -5.59 -16.06 6.88
CA LYS A 234 -6.49 -17.05 7.47
C LYS A 234 -6.98 -16.62 8.86
N ALA A 235 -6.06 -16.20 9.73
CA ALA A 235 -6.39 -15.76 11.08
C ALA A 235 -7.25 -14.49 11.07
N PHE A 236 -6.90 -13.51 10.22
CA PHE A 236 -7.65 -12.27 10.10
C PHE A 236 -9.09 -12.52 9.64
N LYS A 237 -9.29 -13.31 8.57
CA LYS A 237 -10.64 -13.72 8.12
C LYS A 237 -11.43 -14.45 9.21
N GLU A 238 -10.79 -15.36 9.95
CA GLU A 238 -11.47 -16.09 11.03
C GLU A 238 -11.96 -15.15 12.13
N ILE A 239 -11.14 -14.17 12.55
CA ILE A 239 -11.57 -13.19 13.55
C ILE A 239 -12.68 -12.32 12.98
N LEU A 240 -12.54 -11.83 11.74
CA LEU A 240 -13.55 -11.00 11.09
C LEU A 240 -14.93 -11.67 11.04
N GLY A 241 -14.98 -12.98 10.78
CA GLY A 241 -16.21 -13.77 10.77
C GLY A 241 -16.83 -14.03 12.16
N LYS A 242 -16.15 -13.66 13.25
CA LYS A 242 -16.57 -13.95 14.63
C LYS A 242 -16.72 -12.68 15.50
N ILE A 243 -16.60 -11.48 14.92
CA ILE A 243 -16.67 -10.23 15.69
C ILE A 243 -18.10 -9.97 16.23
N PRO A 244 -18.22 -9.53 17.50
CA PRO A 244 -19.48 -9.03 18.04
C PRO A 244 -19.98 -7.79 17.27
N GLY A 245 -21.24 -7.78 16.82
CA GLY A 245 -21.78 -6.71 15.95
C GLY A 245 -21.92 -7.09 14.47
N GLY A 246 -21.66 -8.36 14.15
CA GLY A 246 -21.91 -8.98 12.85
C GLY A 246 -20.61 -9.37 12.17
N ALA A 247 -20.62 -10.55 11.53
CA ALA A 247 -19.50 -11.04 10.74
C ALA A 247 -19.16 -10.02 9.63
N ILE A 248 -17.86 -9.82 9.43
CA ILE A 248 -17.32 -9.02 8.33
C ILE A 248 -16.77 -10.00 7.30
N ASP A 249 -17.33 -9.97 6.10
CA ASP A 249 -16.83 -10.74 4.97
C ASP A 249 -15.94 -9.86 4.08
N LEU A 250 -14.69 -10.26 3.90
CA LEU A 250 -13.75 -9.54 3.03
C LEU A 250 -13.98 -9.86 1.55
N GLU A 251 -14.69 -10.94 1.21
CA GLU A 251 -14.92 -11.32 -0.19
C GLU A 251 -15.90 -10.37 -0.89
N THR A 252 -16.73 -9.65 -0.13
CA THR A 252 -17.65 -8.64 -0.67
C THR A 252 -17.00 -7.26 -0.80
N ALA A 253 -15.77 -7.09 -0.30
CA ALA A 253 -15.09 -5.82 -0.20
C ALA A 253 -14.09 -5.60 -1.35
N VAL A 254 -13.81 -4.33 -1.66
CA VAL A 254 -12.63 -3.99 -2.49
C VAL A 254 -11.39 -4.09 -1.61
N VAL A 255 -10.71 -5.23 -1.67
CA VAL A 255 -9.49 -5.49 -0.89
C VAL A 255 -8.24 -5.27 -1.72
N ARG A 256 -7.28 -4.53 -1.15
CA ARG A 256 -5.94 -4.29 -1.71
C ARG A 256 -4.89 -4.83 -0.77
N ARG A 257 -4.23 -5.92 -1.16
CA ARG A 257 -3.13 -6.53 -0.39
C ARG A 257 -1.83 -5.87 -0.80
N ILE A 258 -1.04 -5.39 0.15
CA ILE A 258 0.24 -4.71 -0.13
C ILE A 258 1.31 -5.38 0.71
N TYR A 259 2.41 -5.78 0.10
CA TYR A 259 3.54 -6.36 0.81
C TYR A 259 4.85 -6.18 0.06
N PRO A 260 6.00 -6.25 0.76
CA PRO A 260 7.29 -6.24 0.10
C PRO A 260 7.43 -7.45 -0.82
N GLY A 261 7.82 -7.22 -2.07
CA GLY A 261 8.19 -8.30 -2.97
C GLY A 261 9.50 -8.90 -2.52
N ALA A 262 9.59 -10.22 -2.45
CA ALA A 262 10.90 -10.83 -2.39
C ALA A 262 11.64 -10.41 -3.68
N GLY A 263 12.83 -9.81 -3.55
CA GLY A 263 13.82 -9.89 -4.62
C GLY A 263 13.98 -11.37 -4.99
N ARG A 264 14.33 -11.67 -6.25
CA ARG A 264 14.91 -12.99 -6.52
C ARG A 264 16.03 -13.15 -5.50
N ILE A 265 15.84 -14.02 -4.51
CA ILE A 265 16.98 -14.61 -3.83
C ILE A 265 17.64 -15.38 -4.97
N GLY A 266 18.85 -14.94 -5.33
CA GLY A 266 19.58 -15.43 -6.50
C GLY A 266 19.66 -16.94 -6.57
#